data_AF-A0AAV3PTC5-F1
#
_entry.id   AF-A0AAV3PTC5-F1
#
_cell.length_a   1.000
_cell.length_b   1.000
_cell.length_c   1.000
_cell.angle_alpha   90.00
_cell.angle_beta   90.00
_cell.angle_gamma   90.00
#
_symmetry.space_group_name_H-M   'P 1'
#
loop_
_entity.id
_entity.type
_entity.pdbx_description
1 polymer ?
#
loop_
_entity_poly.entity_id
_entity_poly.type
_entity_poly.pdbx_seq_one_letter_code
_entity_poly.pdbx_strand_id
1 'polypeptide(L)'
;MKHTIFLTFYSLLFFSCLIFLFFAGSISSSSTDEDDEQSGDINSWCETTPRPEPCKYFLTRNPIDKLDFRRMCIEAALDQALHAHNRTKHLEPQCQSKKKKAAWQDCDALFENTVLQINSTLEGLQSNSSFTNSDVQTWLSAALTNIETCLSGSVELNVSDFISPVATLQGNLSQLISNSLVVNGVLLDENQEQREDYPSWFTERDRMLMQTTDLKLKANVIVAKDGSEHFKSVQATINYAVSRRARNQESCEVLKDQLPPKGPWEQPLLTKGELLPRRLPLERGWGNECSTHVEETSDDPLPPLDDPRLGRTLW
;
A
#
# COMPACT_ATOMS: atom_id res chain seq x y z
N MET A 1 -66.67 2.00 29.80
CA MET A 1 -66.63 1.85 28.32
C MET A 1 -65.27 2.19 27.74
N LYS A 2 -64.69 3.38 27.96
CA LYS A 2 -63.35 3.75 27.46
C LYS A 2 -62.22 2.83 27.97
N HIS A 3 -62.24 2.47 29.26
CA HIS A 3 -61.21 1.60 29.86
C HIS A 3 -61.24 0.16 29.32
N THR A 4 -62.44 -0.34 28.99
CA THR A 4 -62.64 -1.67 28.42
C THR A 4 -62.12 -1.73 26.98
N ILE A 5 -62.30 -0.65 26.21
CA ILE A 5 -61.79 -0.52 24.83
C ILE A 5 -60.25 -0.50 24.80
N PHE A 6 -59.62 0.22 25.74
CA PHE A 6 -58.16 0.25 25.85
C PHE A 6 -57.59 -1.14 26.17
N LEU A 7 -58.18 -1.87 27.11
CA LEU A 7 -57.73 -3.22 27.47
C LEU A 7 -57.89 -4.22 26.31
N THR A 8 -58.97 -4.13 25.54
CA THR A 8 -59.14 -4.97 24.34
C THR A 8 -58.13 -4.64 23.24
N PHE A 9 -57.73 -3.38 23.09
CA PHE A 9 -56.76 -2.96 22.07
C PHE A 9 -55.35 -3.46 22.42
N TYR A 10 -54.93 -3.34 23.68
CA TYR A 10 -53.63 -3.86 24.13
C TYR A 10 -53.56 -5.39 24.07
N SER A 11 -54.67 -6.09 24.37
CA SER A 11 -54.76 -7.54 24.21
C SER A 11 -54.56 -7.96 22.75
N LEU A 12 -55.22 -7.30 21.79
CA LEU A 12 -55.08 -7.62 20.37
C LEU A 12 -53.68 -7.32 19.84
N LEU A 13 -53.05 -6.22 20.24
CA LEU A 13 -51.66 -5.91 19.87
C LEU A 13 -50.67 -6.91 20.45
N PHE A 14 -50.88 -7.36 21.68
CA PHE A 14 -50.04 -8.36 22.32
C PHE A 14 -50.13 -9.72 21.60
N PHE A 15 -51.35 -10.18 21.28
CA PHE A 15 -51.53 -11.41 20.51
C PHE A 15 -50.96 -11.31 19.09
N SER A 16 -51.09 -10.17 18.43
CA SER A 16 -50.47 -9.94 17.11
C SER A 16 -48.94 -9.99 17.17
N CYS A 17 -48.32 -9.47 18.23
CA CYS A 17 -46.87 -9.50 18.42
C CYS A 17 -46.37 -10.92 18.69
N LEU A 18 -47.10 -11.70 19.50
CA LEU A 18 -46.76 -13.11 19.77
C LEU A 18 -46.84 -13.98 18.51
N ILE A 19 -47.82 -13.75 17.64
CA ILE A 19 -47.93 -14.46 16.35
C ILE A 19 -46.73 -14.10 15.45
N PHE A 20 -46.34 -12.82 15.38
CA PHE A 20 -45.16 -12.39 14.61
C PHE A 20 -43.86 -13.04 15.11
N LEU A 21 -43.67 -13.15 16.43
CA LEU A 21 -42.51 -13.82 17.02
C LEU A 21 -42.50 -15.33 16.76
N PHE A 22 -43.69 -15.97 16.72
CA PHE A 22 -43.81 -17.40 16.43
C PHE A 22 -43.47 -17.73 14.96
N PHE A 23 -43.85 -16.86 14.01
CA PHE A 23 -43.48 -17.00 12.60
C PHE A 23 -42.02 -16.58 12.32
N ALA A 24 -41.48 -15.59 13.04
CA ALA A 24 -40.07 -15.20 12.94
C ALA A 24 -39.12 -16.31 13.46
N GLY A 25 -39.59 -17.15 14.39
CA GLY A 25 -38.82 -18.26 14.95
C GLY A 25 -38.79 -19.55 14.12
N SER A 26 -39.37 -19.57 12.91
CA SER A 26 -39.44 -20.78 12.07
C SER A 26 -38.65 -20.71 10.75
N ILE A 27 -37.72 -19.76 10.59
CA ILE A 27 -36.68 -19.90 9.56
C ILE A 27 -35.58 -20.76 10.16
N SER A 28 -35.75 -22.09 10.05
CA SER A 28 -34.61 -23.00 10.15
C SER A 28 -33.69 -22.71 8.97
N SER A 29 -32.58 -22.03 9.22
CA SER A 29 -31.42 -22.07 8.35
C SER A 29 -30.88 -23.50 8.39
N SER A 30 -31.27 -24.31 7.42
CA SER A 30 -30.47 -25.46 7.02
C SER A 30 -29.15 -24.90 6.52
N SER A 31 -28.09 -25.05 7.31
CA SER A 31 -26.73 -25.00 6.81
C SER A 31 -26.53 -26.22 5.92
N THR A 32 -26.93 -26.09 4.67
CA THR A 32 -26.24 -26.79 3.60
C THR A 32 -24.95 -26.00 3.40
N ASP A 33 -23.83 -26.58 3.83
CA ASP A 33 -22.54 -26.31 3.20
C ASP A 33 -22.70 -26.71 1.73
N GLU A 34 -23.31 -25.83 0.94
CA GLU A 34 -23.21 -25.87 -0.50
C GLU A 34 -21.86 -25.25 -0.82
N ASP A 35 -20.89 -26.09 -1.16
CA ASP A 35 -19.77 -25.68 -1.98
C ASP A 35 -20.37 -24.95 -3.19
N ASP A 36 -20.37 -23.62 -3.15
CA ASP A 36 -20.94 -22.75 -4.17
C ASP A 36 -20.10 -22.92 -5.45
N GLU A 37 -20.47 -23.92 -6.24
CA GLU A 37 -20.03 -24.09 -7.62
C GLU A 37 -20.62 -22.90 -8.40
N GLN A 38 -19.95 -21.75 -8.28
CA GLN A 38 -20.33 -20.50 -8.91
C GLN A 38 -20.09 -20.61 -10.43
N SER A 39 -20.93 -21.38 -11.10
CA SER A 39 -21.06 -21.43 -12.55
C SER A 39 -21.89 -20.22 -13.03
N GLY A 40 -21.42 -19.02 -12.67
CA GLY A 40 -21.95 -17.77 -13.16
C GLY A 40 -21.40 -17.45 -14.56
N ASP A 41 -22.22 -16.85 -15.42
CA ASP A 41 -21.77 -16.25 -16.68
C ASP A 41 -20.77 -15.11 -16.41
N ILE A 42 -19.89 -14.77 -17.35
CA ILE A 42 -18.85 -13.74 -17.18
C ILE A 42 -19.43 -12.42 -16.65
N ASN A 43 -20.68 -12.11 -17.01
CA ASN A 43 -21.38 -10.93 -16.51
C ASN A 43 -21.53 -10.91 -14.98
N SER A 44 -21.90 -12.03 -14.36
CA SER A 44 -22.05 -12.09 -12.90
C SER A 44 -20.70 -11.99 -12.20
N TRP A 45 -19.64 -12.55 -12.80
CA TRP A 45 -18.28 -12.38 -12.30
C TRP A 45 -17.86 -10.90 -12.34
N CYS A 46 -18.07 -10.22 -13.47
CA CYS A 46 -17.72 -8.82 -13.62
C CYS A 46 -18.54 -7.87 -12.73
N GLU A 47 -19.75 -8.26 -12.33
CA GLU A 47 -20.58 -7.50 -11.37
C GLU A 47 -20.02 -7.48 -9.96
N THR A 48 -19.11 -8.39 -9.62
CA THR A 48 -18.36 -8.36 -8.34
C THR A 48 -17.25 -7.30 -8.31
N THR A 49 -16.97 -6.66 -9.45
CA THR A 49 -15.87 -5.71 -9.61
C THR A 49 -16.38 -4.26 -9.57
N PRO A 50 -15.58 -3.28 -9.12
CA PRO A 50 -15.99 -1.88 -9.05
C PRO A 50 -16.20 -1.24 -10.43
N ARG A 51 -15.66 -1.83 -11.51
CA ARG A 51 -15.76 -1.35 -12.89
C ARG A 51 -16.24 -2.49 -13.81
N PRO A 52 -17.53 -2.84 -13.81
CA PRO A 52 -18.03 -4.00 -14.55
C PRO A 52 -17.88 -3.88 -16.06
N GLU A 53 -18.04 -2.69 -16.63
CA GLU A 53 -18.07 -2.51 -18.09
C GLU A 53 -16.73 -2.88 -18.77
N PRO A 54 -15.55 -2.38 -18.34
CA PRO A 54 -14.28 -2.88 -18.87
C PRO A 54 -14.10 -4.38 -18.66
N CYS A 55 -14.51 -4.93 -17.51
CA CYS A 55 -14.41 -6.37 -17.27
C CYS A 55 -15.19 -7.15 -18.33
N LYS A 56 -16.47 -6.81 -18.54
CA LYS A 56 -17.36 -7.46 -19.53
C LYS A 56 -16.85 -7.28 -20.96
N TYR A 57 -16.22 -6.14 -21.24
CA TYR A 57 -15.68 -5.86 -22.57
C TYR A 57 -14.39 -6.64 -22.88
N PHE A 58 -13.46 -6.72 -21.92
CA PHE A 58 -12.13 -7.30 -22.15
C PHE A 58 -12.05 -8.81 -21.88
N LEU A 59 -12.93 -9.38 -21.04
CA LEU A 59 -12.93 -10.81 -20.73
C LEU A 59 -13.88 -11.55 -21.67
N THR A 60 -13.36 -12.55 -22.39
CA THR A 60 -14.06 -13.21 -23.50
C THR A 60 -14.57 -14.62 -23.18
N ARG A 61 -14.23 -15.16 -22.01
CA ARG A 61 -14.65 -16.47 -21.55
C ARG A 61 -15.08 -16.42 -20.09
N ASN A 62 -15.76 -17.46 -19.64
CA ASN A 62 -16.05 -17.62 -18.22
C ASN A 62 -14.78 -18.10 -17.49
N PRO A 63 -14.50 -17.58 -16.28
CA PRO A 63 -13.42 -18.09 -15.45
C PRO A 63 -13.77 -19.48 -14.89
N ILE A 64 -12.74 -20.28 -14.64
CA ILE A 64 -12.89 -21.62 -14.04
C ILE A 64 -13.19 -21.51 -12.54
N ASP A 65 -12.49 -20.62 -11.86
CA ASP A 65 -12.60 -20.36 -10.43
C ASP A 65 -12.15 -18.91 -10.12
N LYS A 66 -12.13 -18.52 -8.83
CA LYS A 66 -11.69 -17.18 -8.40
C LYS A 66 -10.24 -16.87 -8.77
N LEU A 67 -9.35 -17.88 -8.78
CA LEU A 67 -7.94 -17.70 -9.10
C LEU A 67 -7.73 -17.46 -10.60
N ASP A 68 -8.51 -18.17 -11.43
CA ASP A 68 -8.57 -17.98 -12.87
C ASP A 68 -9.18 -16.63 -13.22
N PHE A 69 -10.28 -16.22 -12.55
CA PHE A 69 -10.85 -14.88 -12.72
C PHE A 69 -9.85 -13.78 -12.38
N ARG A 70 -9.14 -13.90 -11.26
CA ARG A 70 -8.04 -12.97 -10.90
C ARG A 70 -6.99 -12.89 -12.00
N ARG A 71 -6.51 -14.03 -12.49
CA ARG A 71 -5.50 -14.09 -13.54
C ARG A 71 -5.98 -13.38 -14.80
N MET A 72 -7.20 -13.66 -15.25
CA MET A 72 -7.80 -13.04 -16.42
C MET A 72 -7.92 -11.52 -16.29
N CYS A 73 -8.31 -11.00 -15.13
CA CYS A 73 -8.36 -9.56 -14.89
C CYS A 73 -6.97 -8.91 -15.00
N ILE A 74 -5.94 -9.55 -14.44
CA ILE A 74 -4.56 -9.03 -14.49
C ILE A 74 -3.98 -9.13 -15.92
N GLU A 75 -4.28 -10.20 -16.66
CA GLU A 75 -3.91 -10.34 -18.08
C GLU A 75 -4.55 -9.25 -18.96
N ALA A 76 -5.83 -8.96 -18.75
CA ALA A 76 -6.51 -7.87 -19.44
C ALA A 76 -5.88 -6.50 -19.10
N ALA A 77 -5.51 -6.28 -17.84
CA ALA A 77 -4.79 -5.08 -17.43
C ALA A 77 -3.40 -5.00 -18.11
N LEU A 78 -2.66 -6.10 -18.21
CA LEU A 78 -1.36 -6.13 -18.89
C LEU A 78 -1.47 -5.77 -20.37
N ASP A 79 -2.46 -6.34 -21.08
CA ASP A 79 -2.71 -6.02 -22.49
C ASP A 79 -2.98 -4.52 -22.68
N GLN A 80 -3.81 -3.92 -21.84
CA GLN A 80 -4.06 -2.48 -21.90
C GLN A 80 -2.84 -1.64 -21.48
N ALA A 81 -2.00 -2.12 -20.56
CA ALA A 81 -0.75 -1.45 -20.20
C ALA A 81 0.23 -1.41 -21.37
N LEU A 82 0.34 -2.52 -22.12
CA LEU A 82 1.17 -2.60 -23.33
C LEU A 82 0.68 -1.62 -24.40
N HIS A 83 -0.64 -1.55 -24.61
CA HIS A 83 -1.24 -0.58 -25.54
C HIS A 83 -0.96 0.86 -25.11
N ALA A 84 -1.13 1.19 -23.83
CA ALA A 84 -0.89 2.53 -23.31
C ALA A 84 0.60 2.92 -23.41
N HIS A 85 1.52 2.03 -23.03
CA HIS A 85 2.96 2.25 -23.15
C HIS A 85 3.39 2.46 -24.61
N ASN A 86 2.90 1.62 -25.53
CA ASN A 86 3.17 1.79 -26.96
C ASN A 86 2.64 3.14 -27.47
N ARG A 87 1.44 3.55 -27.03
CA ARG A 87 0.89 4.86 -27.39
C ARG A 87 1.74 6.01 -26.86
N THR A 88 2.30 5.89 -25.65
CA THR A 88 3.24 6.86 -25.07
C THR A 88 4.51 6.97 -25.90
N LYS A 89 5.09 5.85 -26.35
CA LYS A 89 6.27 5.87 -27.25
C LYS A 89 6.02 6.63 -28.54
N HIS A 90 4.82 6.51 -29.11
CA HIS A 90 4.43 7.24 -30.32
C HIS A 90 4.32 8.77 -30.13
N LEU A 91 4.40 9.28 -28.90
CA LEU A 91 4.47 10.70 -28.63
C LEU A 91 5.89 11.29 -28.76
N GLU A 92 6.94 10.45 -28.73
CA GLU A 92 8.34 10.88 -28.78
C GLU A 92 8.64 11.89 -29.91
N PRO A 93 8.19 11.69 -31.17
CA PRO A 93 8.51 12.62 -32.25
C PRO A 93 7.88 14.01 -32.08
N GLN A 94 6.89 14.15 -31.20
CA GLN A 94 6.17 15.39 -30.93
C GLN A 94 6.75 16.19 -29.75
N CYS A 95 7.86 15.72 -29.15
CA CYS A 95 8.58 16.35 -28.04
C CYS A 95 9.35 17.62 -28.44
N GLN A 96 8.62 18.65 -28.89
CA GLN A 96 9.20 19.88 -29.43
C GLN A 96 9.64 20.90 -28.35
N SER A 97 9.13 20.76 -27.12
CA SER A 97 9.49 21.66 -26.01
C SER A 97 10.14 20.89 -24.87
N LYS A 98 10.98 21.56 -24.07
CA LYS A 98 11.61 20.97 -22.89
C LYS A 98 10.59 20.34 -21.94
N LYS A 99 9.45 21.01 -21.72
CA LYS A 99 8.36 20.52 -20.87
C LYS A 99 7.69 19.26 -21.43
N LYS A 100 7.39 19.25 -22.74
CA LYS A 100 6.84 18.04 -23.41
C LYS A 100 7.81 16.88 -23.36
N LYS A 101 9.11 17.14 -23.57
CA LYS A 101 10.14 16.11 -23.50
C LYS A 101 10.25 15.52 -22.09
N ALA A 102 10.30 16.35 -21.05
CA ALA A 102 10.33 15.89 -19.66
C ALA A 102 9.08 15.05 -19.33
N ALA A 103 7.88 15.57 -19.59
CA ALA A 103 6.63 14.85 -19.36
C ALA A 103 6.56 13.52 -20.10
N TRP A 104 7.04 13.47 -21.35
CA TRP A 104 7.10 12.23 -22.12
C TRP A 104 8.07 11.22 -21.52
N GLN A 105 9.28 11.64 -21.13
CA GLN A 105 10.28 10.75 -20.50
C GLN A 105 9.74 10.16 -19.19
N ASP A 106 9.11 10.99 -18.36
CA ASP A 106 8.51 10.54 -17.10
C ASP A 106 7.37 9.55 -17.38
N CYS A 107 6.46 9.88 -18.29
CA CYS A 107 5.36 9.00 -18.65
C CYS A 107 5.84 7.68 -19.27
N ASP A 108 6.82 7.70 -20.19
CA ASP A 108 7.36 6.48 -20.82
C ASP A 108 7.94 5.54 -19.76
N ALA A 109 8.76 6.07 -18.84
CA ALA A 109 9.33 5.30 -17.73
C ALA A 109 8.25 4.76 -16.76
N LEU A 110 7.25 5.57 -16.43
CA LEU A 110 6.15 5.15 -15.55
C LEU A 110 5.28 4.05 -16.19
N PHE A 111 5.05 4.12 -17.50
CA PHE A 111 4.34 3.06 -18.22
C PHE A 111 5.16 1.79 -18.40
N GLU A 112 6.47 1.92 -18.65
CA GLU A 112 7.37 0.78 -18.64
C GLU A 112 7.35 0.07 -17.28
N ASN A 113 7.41 0.82 -16.19
CA ASN A 113 7.31 0.29 -14.83
C ASN A 113 5.94 -0.36 -14.57
N THR A 114 4.85 0.26 -15.04
CA THR A 114 3.50 -0.30 -14.98
C THR A 114 3.43 -1.67 -15.66
N VAL A 115 3.97 -1.79 -16.89
CA VAL A 115 4.03 -3.07 -17.62
C VAL A 115 4.87 -4.09 -16.87
N LEU A 116 6.05 -3.69 -16.38
CA LEU A 116 6.93 -4.57 -15.61
C LEU A 116 6.23 -5.12 -14.36
N GLN A 117 5.59 -4.27 -13.58
CA GLN A 117 4.89 -4.65 -12.35
C GLN A 117 3.71 -5.59 -12.63
N ILE A 118 2.88 -5.30 -13.63
CA ILE A 118 1.75 -6.19 -13.95
C ILE A 118 2.28 -7.54 -14.47
N ASN A 119 3.33 -7.53 -15.29
CA ASN A 119 3.91 -8.76 -15.83
C ASN A 119 4.54 -9.63 -14.73
N SER A 120 5.37 -9.08 -13.84
CA SER A 120 5.94 -9.93 -12.78
C SER A 120 4.91 -10.30 -11.70
N THR A 121 3.77 -9.60 -11.61
CA THR A 121 2.62 -10.09 -10.85
C THR A 121 2.10 -11.41 -11.44
N LEU A 122 1.95 -11.51 -12.77
CA LEU A 122 1.55 -12.75 -13.43
C LEU A 122 2.61 -13.85 -13.29
N GLU A 123 3.89 -13.52 -13.46
CA GLU A 123 4.99 -14.48 -13.30
C GLU A 123 5.04 -15.01 -11.85
N GLY A 124 4.88 -14.12 -10.87
CA GLY A 124 4.81 -14.46 -9.44
C GLY A 124 3.68 -15.44 -9.14
N LEU A 125 2.48 -15.17 -9.66
CA LEU A 125 1.31 -16.04 -9.54
C LEU A 125 1.49 -17.43 -10.16
N GLN A 126 2.36 -17.58 -11.18
CA GLN A 126 2.57 -18.85 -11.87
C GLN A 126 3.72 -19.68 -11.29
N SER A 127 4.80 -19.02 -10.87
CA SER A 127 6.10 -19.68 -10.70
C SER A 127 6.73 -19.53 -9.32
N ASN A 128 6.19 -18.67 -8.46
CA ASN A 128 6.82 -18.35 -7.18
C ASN A 128 5.89 -18.63 -6.00
N SER A 129 6.16 -19.70 -5.26
CA SER A 129 5.39 -20.06 -4.06
C SER A 129 5.53 -19.06 -2.90
N SER A 130 6.54 -18.18 -2.93
CA SER A 130 6.69 -17.10 -1.96
C SER A 130 5.95 -15.82 -2.34
N PHE A 131 5.40 -15.72 -3.55
CA PHE A 131 4.63 -14.56 -4.00
C PHE A 131 3.22 -14.61 -3.42
N THR A 132 2.87 -13.60 -2.65
CA THR A 132 1.66 -13.57 -1.85
C THR A 132 0.58 -12.70 -2.48
N ASN A 133 -0.66 -12.84 -2.00
CA ASN A 133 -1.74 -11.93 -2.39
C ASN A 133 -1.43 -10.48 -1.97
N SER A 134 -0.62 -10.26 -0.92
CA SER A 134 -0.17 -8.92 -0.54
C SER A 134 0.81 -8.33 -1.55
N ASP A 135 1.65 -9.16 -2.16
CA ASP A 135 2.54 -8.74 -3.23
C ASP A 135 1.73 -8.35 -4.48
N VAL A 136 0.74 -9.15 -4.87
CA VAL A 136 -0.22 -8.80 -5.94
C VAL A 136 -0.85 -7.44 -5.67
N GLN A 137 -1.37 -7.22 -4.46
CA GLN A 137 -2.01 -5.97 -4.07
C GLN A 137 -1.03 -4.78 -4.17
N THR A 138 0.19 -4.97 -3.68
CA THR A 138 1.23 -3.93 -3.67
C THR A 138 1.63 -3.54 -5.09
N TRP A 139 1.88 -4.54 -5.94
CA TRP A 139 2.38 -4.31 -7.29
C TRP A 139 1.31 -3.69 -8.19
N LEU A 140 0.06 -4.15 -8.10
CA LEU A 140 -1.06 -3.53 -8.81
C LEU A 140 -1.35 -2.11 -8.31
N SER A 141 -1.21 -1.84 -7.01
CA SER A 141 -1.39 -0.48 -6.45
C SER A 141 -0.29 0.46 -6.95
N ALA A 142 0.96 -0.01 -7.00
CA ALA A 142 2.07 0.75 -7.55
C ALA A 142 1.86 1.05 -9.05
N ALA A 143 1.33 0.09 -9.81
CA ALA A 143 1.01 0.26 -11.22
C ALA A 143 -0.05 1.35 -11.43
N LEU A 144 -1.07 1.39 -10.57
CA LEU A 144 -2.08 2.46 -10.59
C LEU A 144 -1.48 3.83 -10.28
N THR A 145 -0.64 3.92 -9.24
CA THR A 145 0.08 5.16 -8.87
C THR A 145 0.96 5.68 -10.00
N ASN A 146 1.64 4.80 -10.73
CA ASN A 146 2.47 5.19 -11.87
C ASN A 146 1.66 5.91 -12.95
N ILE A 147 0.47 5.38 -13.26
CA ILE A 147 -0.46 5.98 -14.24
C ILE A 147 -0.92 7.36 -13.78
N GLU A 148 -1.32 7.48 -12.51
CA GLU A 148 -1.77 8.75 -11.93
C GLU A 148 -0.65 9.80 -11.86
N THR A 149 0.58 9.36 -11.58
CA THR A 149 1.76 10.22 -11.52
C THR A 149 2.08 10.82 -12.89
N CYS A 150 2.05 10.02 -13.97
CA CYS A 150 2.23 10.51 -15.34
C CYS A 150 1.18 11.57 -15.70
N LEU A 151 -0.08 11.30 -15.39
CA LEU A 151 -1.18 12.23 -15.66
C LEU A 151 -1.03 13.54 -14.89
N SER A 152 -0.80 13.44 -13.58
CA SER A 152 -0.68 14.61 -12.70
C SER A 152 0.53 15.47 -13.07
N GLY A 153 1.68 14.85 -13.33
CA GLY A 153 2.88 15.56 -13.78
C GLY A 153 2.67 16.30 -15.11
N SER A 154 1.89 15.73 -16.03
CA SER A 154 1.54 16.41 -17.29
C SER A 154 0.70 17.67 -17.09
N VAL A 155 -0.17 17.67 -16.08
CA VAL A 155 -1.00 18.83 -15.70
C VAL A 155 -0.13 19.91 -15.06
N GLU A 156 0.76 19.53 -14.14
CA GLU A 156 1.70 20.45 -13.48
C GLU A 156 2.64 21.15 -14.48
N LEU A 157 3.08 20.42 -15.51
CA LEU A 157 3.90 20.97 -16.59
C LEU A 157 3.09 21.77 -17.63
N ASN A 158 1.76 21.81 -17.52
CA ASN A 158 0.84 22.44 -18.47
C ASN A 158 1.01 21.89 -19.91
N VAL A 159 1.08 20.56 -20.01
CA VAL A 159 1.20 19.80 -21.27
C VAL A 159 0.22 18.63 -21.33
N SER A 160 -0.89 18.68 -20.58
CA SER A 160 -1.92 17.63 -20.55
C SER A 160 -2.46 17.27 -21.94
N ASP A 161 -2.65 18.27 -22.81
CA ASP A 161 -3.15 18.05 -24.19
C ASP A 161 -2.21 17.16 -25.02
N PHE A 162 -0.91 17.17 -24.70
CA PHE A 162 0.08 16.34 -25.36
C PHE A 162 0.04 14.88 -24.85
N ILE A 163 -0.29 14.64 -23.58
CA ILE A 163 -0.45 13.30 -23.00
C ILE A 163 -1.86 12.73 -23.19
N SER A 164 -2.85 13.58 -23.46
CA SER A 164 -4.26 13.22 -23.70
C SER A 164 -4.49 12.03 -24.66
N PRO A 165 -3.72 11.83 -25.76
CA PRO A 165 -3.86 10.66 -26.61
C PRO A 165 -3.62 9.30 -25.91
N VAL A 166 -2.98 9.31 -24.74
CA VAL A 166 -2.76 8.13 -23.89
C VAL A 166 -3.85 8.03 -22.81
N ALA A 167 -4.50 9.13 -22.44
CA ALA A 167 -5.48 9.21 -21.36
C ALA A 167 -6.70 8.29 -21.53
N THR A 168 -7.17 8.09 -22.76
CA THR A 168 -8.29 7.16 -23.01
C THR A 168 -7.91 5.70 -22.71
N LEU A 169 -6.69 5.29 -23.08
CA LEU A 169 -6.17 3.94 -22.79
C LEU A 169 -5.89 3.79 -21.29
N GLN A 170 -5.38 4.85 -20.65
CA GLN A 170 -5.23 4.91 -19.19
C GLN A 170 -6.55 4.70 -18.47
N GLY A 171 -7.64 5.29 -18.94
CA GLY A 171 -8.95 5.13 -18.33
C GLY A 171 -9.38 3.66 -18.23
N ASN A 172 -9.23 2.89 -19.30
CA ASN A 172 -9.52 1.46 -19.29
C ASN A 172 -8.52 0.68 -18.43
N LEU A 173 -7.23 0.99 -18.54
CA LEU A 173 -6.18 0.35 -17.78
C LEU A 173 -6.36 0.53 -16.26
N SER A 174 -6.52 1.77 -15.78
CA SER A 174 -6.75 2.07 -14.37
C SER A 174 -7.98 1.37 -13.82
N GLN A 175 -9.04 1.25 -14.63
CA GLN A 175 -10.26 0.53 -14.24
C GLN A 175 -10.04 -1.00 -14.16
N LEU A 176 -9.28 -1.59 -15.10
CA LEU A 176 -8.92 -3.01 -15.05
C LEU A 176 -7.98 -3.34 -13.89
N ILE A 177 -7.02 -2.47 -13.59
CA ILE A 177 -6.17 -2.59 -12.39
C ILE A 177 -7.03 -2.49 -11.13
N SER A 178 -7.98 -1.55 -11.07
CA SER A 178 -8.93 -1.42 -9.96
C SER A 178 -9.76 -2.69 -9.75
N ASN A 179 -10.24 -3.31 -10.84
CA ASN A 179 -10.94 -4.59 -10.77
C ASN A 179 -10.03 -5.69 -10.21
N SER A 180 -8.80 -5.77 -10.72
CA SER A 180 -7.81 -6.75 -10.27
C SER A 180 -7.47 -6.61 -8.78
N LEU A 181 -7.38 -5.38 -8.27
CA LEU A 181 -7.18 -5.07 -6.85
C LEU A 181 -8.34 -5.57 -5.99
N VAL A 182 -9.59 -5.41 -6.42
CA VAL A 182 -10.76 -5.89 -5.67
C VAL A 182 -10.84 -7.41 -5.70
N VAL A 183 -10.63 -8.03 -6.87
CA VAL A 183 -10.63 -9.49 -6.99
C VAL A 183 -9.53 -10.11 -6.13
N ASN A 184 -8.34 -9.50 -6.08
CA ASN A 184 -7.27 -9.94 -5.19
C ASN A 184 -7.58 -9.67 -3.71
N GLY A 185 -8.26 -8.57 -3.39
CA GLY A 185 -8.72 -8.22 -2.04
C GLY A 185 -9.63 -9.28 -1.42
N VAL A 186 -10.54 -9.87 -2.20
CA VAL A 186 -11.37 -11.00 -1.74
C VAL A 186 -10.51 -12.19 -1.28
N LEU A 187 -9.44 -12.48 -2.02
CA LEU A 187 -8.51 -13.56 -1.66
C LEU A 187 -7.59 -13.19 -0.48
N LEU A 188 -7.42 -11.90 -0.16
CA LEU A 188 -6.73 -11.46 1.06
C LEU A 188 -7.61 -11.72 2.28
N ASP A 189 -8.89 -11.37 2.19
CA ASP A 189 -9.87 -11.55 3.26
C ASP A 189 -10.09 -13.03 3.60
N GLU A 190 -10.09 -13.92 2.61
CA GLU A 190 -10.18 -15.38 2.82
C GLU A 190 -9.00 -15.96 3.61
N ASN A 191 -7.83 -15.30 3.58
CA ASN A 191 -6.62 -15.76 4.26
C ASN A 191 -6.40 -15.11 5.65
N GLN A 192 -7.26 -14.17 6.06
CA GLN A 192 -7.14 -13.48 7.34
C GLN A 192 -8.17 -13.97 8.36
N GLU A 193 -7.79 -14.95 9.18
CA GLU A 193 -8.57 -15.36 10.36
C GLU A 193 -8.65 -14.27 11.44
N GLN A 194 -7.86 -13.19 11.37
CA GLN A 194 -7.95 -12.07 12.29
C GLN A 194 -7.71 -10.75 11.56
N ARG A 195 -8.77 -9.95 11.43
CA ARG A 195 -8.67 -8.52 11.16
C ARG A 195 -8.00 -7.85 12.36
N GLU A 196 -6.69 -7.65 12.32
CA GLU A 196 -6.08 -6.60 13.11
C GLU A 196 -6.33 -5.26 12.40
N ASP A 197 -6.78 -4.25 13.15
CA ASP A 197 -7.02 -2.88 12.64
C ASP A 197 -5.75 -2.19 12.13
N TYR A 198 -4.59 -2.84 12.29
CA TYR A 198 -3.27 -2.29 11.99
C TYR A 198 -2.38 -3.34 11.33
N PRO A 199 -1.53 -2.95 10.35
CA PRO A 199 -0.60 -3.86 9.70
C PRO A 199 0.35 -4.55 10.70
N SER A 200 0.80 -5.77 10.37
CA SER A 200 1.72 -6.54 11.21
C SER A 200 3.10 -5.90 11.42
N TRP A 201 3.54 -5.04 10.49
CA TRP A 201 4.76 -4.25 10.62
C TRP A 201 4.56 -3.01 11.53
N PHE A 202 3.32 -2.66 11.84
CA PHE A 202 2.97 -1.49 12.64
C PHE A 202 2.78 -1.92 14.11
N THR A 203 3.83 -1.73 14.90
CA THR A 203 3.89 -2.29 16.26
C THR A 203 2.93 -1.58 17.21
N GLU A 204 2.55 -2.25 18.30
CA GLU A 204 1.74 -1.66 19.37
C GLU A 204 2.33 -0.34 19.91
N ARG A 205 3.67 -0.23 19.94
CA ARG A 205 4.36 0.99 20.34
C ARG A 205 4.12 2.13 19.35
N ASP A 206 4.14 1.85 18.05
CA ASP A 206 3.90 2.84 17.00
C ASP A 206 2.43 3.26 16.96
N ARG A 207 1.52 2.31 17.21
CA ARG A 207 0.08 2.57 17.43
C ARG A 207 -0.13 3.53 18.61
N MET A 208 0.51 3.23 19.73
CA MET A 208 0.44 4.07 20.94
C MET A 208 1.02 5.47 20.69
N LEU A 209 2.10 5.58 19.91
CA LEU A 209 2.69 6.87 19.53
C LEU A 209 1.70 7.74 18.73
N MET A 210 0.98 7.15 17.77
CA MET A 210 -0.05 7.84 16.97
C MET A 210 -1.27 8.28 17.79
N GLN A 211 -1.64 7.52 18.82
CA GLN A 211 -2.80 7.80 19.67
C GLN A 211 -2.54 8.86 20.74
N THR A 212 -1.29 9.34 20.88
CA THR A 212 -1.00 10.43 21.80
C THR A 212 -1.56 11.76 21.28
N THR A 213 -2.65 12.23 21.89
CA THR A 213 -3.24 13.55 21.62
C THR A 213 -2.36 14.72 22.10
N ASP A 214 -1.33 14.43 22.90
CA ASP A 214 -0.32 15.39 23.38
C ASP A 214 0.91 15.46 22.45
N LEU A 215 0.68 15.64 21.15
CA LEU A 215 1.71 16.06 20.18
C LEU A 215 2.21 17.50 20.41
N LYS A 216 2.01 18.08 21.61
CA LYS A 216 3.02 18.99 22.20
C LYS A 216 4.28 18.21 22.63
N LEU A 217 4.66 17.18 21.88
CA LEU A 217 6.03 16.73 21.80
C LEU A 217 6.86 17.99 21.56
N LYS A 218 7.64 18.40 22.55
CA LYS A 218 8.70 19.39 22.36
C LYS A 218 9.58 18.85 21.26
N ALA A 219 9.31 19.25 20.03
CA ALA A 219 10.18 18.95 18.91
C ALA A 219 11.59 19.39 19.33
N ASN A 220 12.56 18.49 19.24
CA ASN A 220 13.92 18.82 19.64
C ASN A 220 14.49 19.98 18.81
N VAL A 221 13.93 20.16 17.59
CA VAL A 221 14.22 21.24 16.65
C VAL A 221 12.96 21.56 15.84
N ILE A 222 12.70 22.85 15.59
CA ILE A 222 11.57 23.35 14.79
C ILE A 222 12.12 24.27 13.69
N VAL A 223 11.61 24.12 12.48
CA VAL A 223 11.97 24.96 11.33
C VAL A 223 10.80 25.89 11.03
N ALA A 224 11.04 27.19 11.06
CA ALA A 224 10.06 28.19 10.64
C ALA A 224 10.70 29.15 9.63
N LYS A 225 10.11 29.22 8.43
CA LYS A 225 10.59 30.03 7.29
C LYS A 225 10.68 31.53 7.64
N ASP A 226 9.85 32.00 8.57
CA ASP A 226 9.85 33.37 9.10
C ASP A 226 10.95 33.63 10.15
N GLY A 227 11.59 32.57 10.65
CA GLY A 227 12.60 32.61 11.70
C GLY A 227 12.06 32.79 13.12
N SER A 228 10.77 32.52 13.34
CA SER A 228 10.16 32.55 14.67
C SER A 228 10.63 31.40 15.59
N GLU A 229 11.23 30.36 15.00
CA GLU A 229 11.64 29.11 15.67
C GLU A 229 13.15 28.84 15.51
N HIS A 230 13.60 27.63 15.86
CA HIS A 230 15.02 27.26 15.95
C HIS A 230 15.82 27.47 14.65
N PHE A 231 15.26 27.15 13.48
CA PHE A 231 15.97 27.33 12.19
C PHE A 231 15.06 27.89 11.10
N LYS A 232 15.66 28.64 10.17
CA LYS A 232 14.97 29.22 8.99
C LYS A 232 14.90 28.29 7.79
N SER A 233 15.70 27.22 7.77
CA SER A 233 15.76 26.27 6.68
C SER A 233 15.97 24.84 7.17
N VAL A 234 15.50 23.90 6.36
CA VAL A 234 15.69 22.47 6.59
C VAL A 234 17.18 22.12 6.57
N GLN A 235 17.96 22.70 5.64
CA GLN A 235 19.39 22.45 5.55
C GLN A 235 20.16 22.86 6.81
N ALA A 236 19.81 24.00 7.43
CA ALA A 236 20.44 24.43 8.67
C ALA A 236 20.17 23.45 9.82
N THR A 237 18.98 22.86 9.83
CA THR A 237 18.59 21.84 10.80
C THR A 237 19.34 20.54 10.59
N ILE A 238 19.50 20.10 9.35
CA ILE A 238 20.29 18.91 8.99
C ILE A 238 21.74 19.10 9.46
N ASN A 239 22.35 20.24 9.13
CA ASN A 239 23.72 20.55 9.53
C ASN A 239 23.87 20.55 11.07
N TYR A 240 22.91 21.13 11.79
CA TYR A 240 22.87 21.10 13.26
C TYR A 240 22.77 19.67 13.80
N ALA A 241 21.89 18.83 13.25
CA ALA A 241 21.72 17.44 13.68
C ALA A 241 23.00 16.61 13.47
N VAL A 242 23.66 16.78 12.32
CA VAL A 242 24.94 16.12 12.02
C VAL A 242 26.03 16.55 13.01
N SER A 243 26.14 17.85 13.31
CA SER A 243 27.12 18.36 14.30
C SER A 243 26.90 17.82 15.72
N ARG A 244 25.64 17.56 16.08
CA ARG A 244 25.27 17.01 17.39
C ARG A 244 25.59 15.52 17.47
N ARG A 245 25.42 14.79 16.37
CA ARG A 245 25.86 13.39 16.26
C ARG A 245 27.37 13.24 16.43
N ALA A 246 28.16 14.08 15.75
CA ALA A 246 29.62 14.05 15.85
C ALA A 246 30.12 14.29 17.28
N ARG A 247 29.58 15.30 17.98
CA ARG A 247 29.94 15.60 19.38
C ARG A 247 29.58 14.49 20.36
N ASN A 248 28.44 13.84 20.16
CA ASN A 248 28.03 12.72 21.00
C ASN A 248 28.93 11.50 20.77
N GLN A 249 29.44 11.32 19.54
CA GLN A 249 30.35 10.25 19.19
C GLN A 249 31.74 10.45 19.82
N GLU A 250 32.30 11.67 19.75
CA GLU A 250 33.53 12.05 20.46
C GLU A 250 33.38 11.88 21.99
N SER A 251 32.21 12.25 22.55
CA SER A 251 31.96 12.10 24.00
C SER A 251 31.89 10.64 24.45
N CYS A 252 31.44 9.71 23.59
CA CYS A 252 31.48 8.28 23.87
C CYS A 252 32.90 7.70 23.75
N GLU A 253 33.74 8.28 22.89
CA GLU A 253 35.13 7.88 22.67
C GLU A 253 36.01 8.26 23.87
N VAL A 254 35.86 9.49 24.38
CA VAL A 254 36.53 9.95 25.61
C VAL A 254 36.16 9.13 26.85
N LEU A 255 34.92 8.62 26.91
CA LEU A 255 34.46 7.76 28.01
C LEU A 255 35.04 6.34 27.94
N LYS A 256 35.41 5.84 26.75
CA LYS A 256 36.06 4.52 26.62
C LYS A 256 37.48 4.52 27.20
N ASP A 257 38.20 5.64 27.08
CA ASP A 257 39.57 5.79 27.58
C ASP A 257 39.66 5.92 29.11
N GLN A 258 38.51 6.08 29.80
CA GLN A 258 38.42 6.14 31.26
C GLN A 258 37.96 4.82 31.90
N LEU A 259 37.70 3.78 31.10
CA LEU A 259 37.34 2.46 31.62
C LEU A 259 38.59 1.74 32.16
N PRO A 260 38.51 1.08 33.33
CA PRO A 260 39.63 0.29 33.84
C PRO A 260 40.00 -0.82 32.85
N PRO A 261 41.28 -1.22 32.77
CA PRO A 261 41.71 -2.27 31.85
C PRO A 261 40.91 -3.54 32.11
N LYS A 262 40.46 -4.16 31.01
CA LYS A 262 39.63 -5.37 31.03
C LYS A 262 40.30 -6.46 31.88
N GLY A 263 39.49 -7.10 32.74
CA GLY A 263 39.97 -8.10 33.68
C GLY A 263 40.44 -9.41 33.00
N PRO A 264 41.10 -10.31 33.74
CA PRO A 264 41.85 -11.46 33.20
C PRO A 264 41.04 -12.55 32.49
N TRP A 265 39.72 -12.40 32.35
CA TRP A 265 38.82 -13.39 31.76
C TRP A 265 38.54 -13.17 30.27
N GLU A 266 39.11 -12.13 29.64
CA GLU A 266 39.14 -11.99 28.18
C GLU A 266 40.50 -12.45 27.60
N GLN A 267 40.84 -13.73 27.74
CA GLN A 267 41.85 -14.37 26.88
C GLN A 267 41.19 -15.40 25.94
N PRO A 268 41.53 -15.43 24.65
CA PRO A 268 40.95 -16.37 23.70
C PRO A 268 41.38 -17.80 24.01
N LEU A 269 40.42 -18.69 24.29
CA LEU A 269 40.68 -20.13 24.31
C LEU A 269 40.91 -20.62 22.87
N LEU A 270 42.17 -20.90 22.56
CA LEU A 270 42.55 -21.81 21.49
C LEU A 270 42.01 -23.20 21.81
N THR A 271 41.17 -23.79 20.94
CA THR A 271 41.34 -25.16 20.45
C THR A 271 40.34 -25.56 19.36
N LYS A 272 40.93 -26.10 18.27
CA LYS A 272 40.55 -27.24 17.42
C LYS A 272 39.11 -27.38 16.91
N GLY A 273 39.02 -27.46 15.58
CA GLY A 273 37.81 -27.82 14.85
C GLY A 273 37.41 -29.28 15.01
N GLU A 274 36.10 -29.50 14.98
CA GLU A 274 35.40 -30.71 14.58
C GLU A 274 33.96 -30.33 14.16
N LEU A 275 33.39 -31.12 13.26
CA LEU A 275 32.25 -30.82 12.40
C LEU A 275 30.93 -31.44 12.91
N LEU A 276 29.81 -30.72 12.68
CA LEU A 276 28.38 -31.14 12.58
C LEU A 276 27.50 -31.20 13.88
N PRO A 277 26.13 -31.23 13.78
CA PRO A 277 25.26 -30.13 13.37
C PRO A 277 23.99 -29.94 14.27
N ARG A 278 23.26 -28.84 14.01
CA ARG A 278 21.84 -28.54 14.36
C ARG A 278 21.44 -28.15 15.80
N ARG A 279 20.94 -26.90 15.83
CA ARG A 279 19.66 -26.41 16.39
C ARG A 279 19.66 -25.98 17.86
N LEU A 280 19.69 -24.68 18.09
CA LEU A 280 19.15 -23.98 19.28
C LEU A 280 18.79 -22.51 18.92
N PRO A 281 17.96 -21.82 19.74
CA PRO A 281 16.84 -20.99 19.29
C PRO A 281 17.18 -19.49 19.18
N LEU A 282 16.26 -18.75 18.56
CA LEU A 282 16.15 -17.29 18.60
C LEU A 282 16.07 -16.79 20.05
N GLU A 283 17.19 -16.33 20.59
CA GLU A 283 17.24 -15.48 21.77
C GLU A 283 17.27 -14.01 21.32
N ARG A 284 16.21 -13.28 21.68
CA ARG A 284 16.14 -11.82 21.62
C ARG A 284 17.04 -11.25 22.72
N GLY A 285 18.20 -10.73 22.32
CA GLY A 285 19.02 -9.86 23.17
C GLY A 285 19.29 -8.56 22.42
N TRP A 286 18.61 -7.48 22.79
CA TRP A 286 19.01 -6.13 22.41
C TRP A 286 20.32 -5.81 23.15
N GLY A 287 21.44 -6.03 22.44
CA GLY A 287 22.76 -5.54 22.77
C GLY A 287 23.11 -4.41 21.83
N ASN A 288 23.39 -3.25 22.39
CA ASN A 288 23.70 -1.99 21.72
C ASN A 288 24.87 -2.17 20.74
N GLU A 289 24.61 -2.05 19.43
CA GLU A 289 25.67 -1.90 18.44
C GLU A 289 25.35 -0.74 17.50
N CYS A 290 26.08 0.36 17.72
CA CYS A 290 26.25 1.39 16.71
C CYS A 290 26.97 0.76 15.51
N SER A 291 26.29 0.63 14.37
CA SER A 291 26.98 0.60 13.08
C SER A 291 26.13 1.22 11.98
N THR A 292 26.86 1.95 11.16
CA THR A 292 26.51 2.93 10.13
C THR A 292 26.57 2.31 8.76
N HIS A 293 25.66 2.71 7.86
CA HIS A 293 25.96 2.88 6.43
C HIS A 293 25.09 4.00 5.86
N VAL A 294 25.72 5.09 5.41
CA VAL A 294 25.16 6.04 4.45
C VAL A 294 26.28 6.43 3.50
N GLU A 295 26.11 6.02 2.25
CA GLU A 295 26.70 6.54 1.02
C GLU A 295 25.48 6.49 0.05
N GLU A 296 25.12 7.53 -0.71
CA GLU A 296 25.94 8.34 -1.57
C GLU A 296 25.25 9.69 -1.88
N THR A 297 26.08 10.63 -2.30
CA THR A 297 25.79 11.95 -2.83
C THR A 297 25.04 11.92 -4.16
N SER A 298 24.04 12.78 -4.33
CA SER A 298 23.82 13.45 -5.62
C SER A 298 23.28 14.86 -5.36
N ASP A 299 24.04 15.84 -5.83
CA ASP A 299 23.68 17.25 -5.89
C ASP A 299 22.66 17.45 -7.01
N ASP A 300 21.41 17.76 -6.67
CA ASP A 300 20.49 18.48 -7.55
C ASP A 300 19.68 19.51 -6.75
N PRO A 301 19.55 20.78 -7.20
CA PRO A 301 18.79 21.78 -6.47
C PRO A 301 17.27 21.51 -6.57
N LEU A 302 16.62 21.35 -5.43
CA LEU A 302 15.16 21.31 -5.31
C LEU A 302 14.52 22.65 -5.73
N PRO A 303 13.43 22.65 -6.53
CA PRO A 303 12.68 23.86 -6.86
C PRO A 303 11.85 24.39 -5.65
N PRO A 304 11.42 25.66 -5.67
CA PRO A 304 10.78 26.30 -4.54
C PRO A 304 9.36 25.77 -4.29
N LEU A 305 9.10 25.29 -3.07
CA LEU A 305 7.77 24.97 -2.56
C LEU A 305 7.02 26.27 -2.22
N ASP A 306 6.15 26.70 -3.14
CA ASP A 306 4.99 27.56 -2.85
C ASP A 306 3.87 27.22 -3.87
N ASP A 307 3.10 26.12 -3.65
CA ASP A 307 1.75 25.95 -4.23
C ASP A 307 0.74 25.53 -3.14
N PRO A 308 -0.25 26.37 -2.80
CA PRO A 308 -1.27 26.08 -1.79
C PRO A 308 -2.38 25.09 -2.20
N ARG A 309 -2.24 24.25 -3.24
CA ARG A 309 -3.36 23.45 -3.79
C ARG A 309 -3.30 21.93 -3.67
N LEU A 310 -2.43 21.38 -2.83
CA LEU A 310 -2.47 19.95 -2.46
C LEU A 310 -3.22 19.74 -1.15
N GLY A 311 -4.56 19.73 -1.24
CA GLY A 311 -5.45 19.36 -0.16
C GLY A 311 -6.77 18.85 -0.70
N ARG A 312 -7.06 17.56 -0.44
CA ARG A 312 -8.08 16.65 -1.01
C ARG A 312 -7.49 15.80 -2.14
N THR A 313 -7.35 14.49 -2.04
CA THR A 313 -8.27 13.46 -1.51
C THR A 313 -7.51 12.13 -1.39
N LEU A 314 -7.53 11.50 -0.21
CA LEU A 314 -7.32 10.06 -0.02
C LEU A 314 -8.23 9.61 1.12
N TRP A 315 -9.41 9.11 0.74
CA TRP A 315 -10.23 8.09 1.40
C TRP A 315 -11.01 7.40 0.27
#